data_AF-A0A535L225-F1
#
_entry.id   AF-A0A535L225-F1
#
_cell.length_a   1.000
_cell.length_b   1.000
_cell.length_c   1.000
_cell.angle_alpha   90.00
_cell.angle_beta   90.00
_cell.angle_gamma   90.00
#
_symmetry.space_group_name_H-M   'P 1'
#
loop_
_entity.id
_entity.type
_entity.pdbx_description
1 polymer ?
#
loop_
_entity_poly.entity_id
_entity_poly.type
_entity_poly.pdbx_seq_one_letter_code
_entity_poly.pdbx_strand_id
1 'polypeptide(L)' 'MTSMQFELGDRLRLRKPHPCGNYDWVVVRLGADIGLSCEKCGRRVLLPRSEVERRTKQRLPRLTNPDDDLPT' A
#
# COMPACT_ATOMS: atom_id res chain seq x y z
N MET A 1 9.45 -10.08 16.66
CA MET A 1 8.65 -8.98 16.07
C MET A 1 8.45 -9.32 14.61
N THR A 2 7.23 -9.63 14.19
CA THR A 2 6.94 -10.12 12.85
C THR A 2 7.02 -8.96 11.85
N SER A 3 8.14 -8.84 11.15
CA SER A 3 8.34 -7.80 10.12
C SER A 3 7.26 -7.91 9.05
N MET A 4 6.46 -6.86 8.89
CA MET A 4 5.37 -6.81 7.93
C MET A 4 5.96 -6.67 6.53
N GLN A 5 6.03 -7.76 5.76
CA GLN A 5 6.55 -7.75 4.38
C GLN A 5 5.60 -6.93 3.48
N PHE A 6 6.18 -6.08 2.64
CA PHE A 6 5.46 -5.26 1.67
C PHE A 6 5.93 -5.66 0.28
N GLU A 7 5.00 -5.76 -0.65
CA GLU A 7 5.26 -6.04 -2.05
C GLU A 7 4.83 -4.88 -2.92
N LEU A 8 5.40 -4.78 -4.12
CA LEU A 8 5.01 -3.77 -5.09
C LEU A 8 3.58 -4.08 -5.57
N GLY A 9 2.73 -3.07 -5.60
CA GLY A 9 1.30 -3.23 -5.92
C GLY A 9 0.42 -3.61 -4.73
N ASP A 10 0.99 -3.79 -3.53
CA ASP A 10 0.17 -4.02 -2.34
C ASP A 10 -0.73 -2.83 -2.02
N ARG A 11 -1.97 -3.15 -1.65
CA ARG A 11 -2.96 -2.17 -1.25
C ARG A 11 -3.01 -2.09 0.27
N LEU A 12 -2.76 -0.92 0.80
CA LEU A 12 -2.70 -0.64 2.23
C LEU A 12 -3.76 0.40 2.60
N ARG A 13 -4.49 0.13 3.67
CA ARG A 13 -5.34 1.14 4.30
C ARG A 13 -4.61 1.70 5.51
N LEU A 14 -4.29 3.00 5.48
CA LEU A 14 -3.63 3.69 6.58
C LEU A 14 -4.65 4.19 7.62
N ARG A 15 -4.19 4.38 8.86
CA ARG A 15 -4.98 4.95 9.97
C ARG A 15 -5.27 6.44 9.77
N LYS A 16 -4.33 7.17 9.17
CA LYS A 16 -4.46 8.60 8.87
C LYS A 16 -4.95 8.79 7.43
N PRO A 17 -5.92 9.70 7.19
CA PRO A 17 -6.32 10.03 5.84
C PRO A 17 -5.23 10.79 5.10
N HIS A 18 -5.15 10.57 3.80
CA HIS A 18 -4.49 11.48 2.88
C HIS A 18 -5.24 12.84 2.89
N PRO A 19 -4.57 13.99 2.64
CA PRO A 19 -5.25 15.29 2.50
C PRO A 19 -6.44 15.34 1.53
N CYS A 20 -6.58 14.38 0.61
CA CYS A 20 -7.77 14.26 -0.25
C CYS A 20 -8.97 13.51 0.38
N GLY A 21 -8.86 13.10 1.64
CA GLY A 21 -9.86 12.32 2.39
C GLY A 21 -9.84 10.81 2.13
N ASN A 22 -8.89 10.27 1.34
CA ASN A 22 -8.79 8.82 1.11
C ASN A 22 -7.89 8.15 2.16
N TYR A 23 -8.16 6.88 2.44
CA TYR A 23 -7.35 6.07 3.37
C TYR A 23 -6.55 4.97 2.66
N ASP A 24 -6.82 4.76 1.37
CA ASP A 24 -6.29 3.65 0.61
C ASP A 24 -5.11 4.08 -0.25
N TRP A 25 -4.06 3.27 -0.18
CA TRP A 25 -2.76 3.52 -0.76
C TRP A 25 -2.25 2.27 -1.46
N VAL A 26 -1.49 2.46 -2.53
CA VAL A 26 -0.79 1.41 -3.25
C VAL A 26 0.70 1.57 -3.03
N VAL A 27 1.40 0.48 -2.72
CA VAL A 27 2.86 0.45 -2.67
C VAL A 27 3.40 0.53 -4.10
N VAL A 28 4.08 1.64 -4.41
CA VAL A 28 4.66 1.91 -5.73
C VAL A 28 6.18 1.88 -5.73
N ARG A 29 6.81 1.77 -4.56
CA ARG A 29 8.27 1.62 -4.42
C ARG A 29 8.60 0.85 -3.15
N LEU A 30 9.55 -0.07 -3.28
CA LEU A 30 10.18 -0.78 -2.17
C LEU A 30 11.62 -0.28 -2.00
N GLY A 31 12.05 -0.12 -0.74
CA GLY A 31 13.37 0.39 -0.40
C GLY A 31 13.47 0.70 1.10
N ALA A 32 14.45 1.53 1.48
CA ALA A 32 14.54 2.08 2.84
C ALA A 32 13.29 2.91 3.19
N ASP A 33 12.86 3.74 2.24
CA ASP A 33 11.56 4.40 2.24
C ASP A 33 10.59 3.67 1.30
N ILE A 34 9.36 3.50 1.78
CA ILE A 34 8.27 2.94 1.00
C ILE A 34 7.55 4.08 0.29
N GLY A 35 7.43 3.95 -1.03
CA GLY A 35 6.62 4.86 -1.84
C GLY A 35 5.17 4.41 -1.84
N LEU A 36 4.27 5.28 -1.42
CA LEU A 36 2.83 5.04 -1.42
C LEU A 36 2.14 5.99 -2.40
N SER A 37 1.22 5.48 -3.20
CA SER A 37 0.37 6.26 -4.11
C SER A 37 -1.08 6.19 -3.64
N CYS A 38 -1.72 7.35 -3.49
CA CYS A 38 -3.13 7.42 -3.09
C CYS A 38 -4.02 6.92 -4.24
N GLU A 39 -4.89 5.95 -3.97
CA GLU A 39 -5.79 5.38 -5.00
C GLU A 39 -6.80 6.38 -5.55
N LYS A 40 -7.21 7.37 -4.74
CA LYS A 40 -8.22 8.37 -5.14
C LYS A 40 -7.67 9.50 -6.00
N CYS A 41 -6.45 9.97 -5.71
CA CYS A 41 -5.92 11.21 -6.34
C CYS A 41 -4.54 11.04 -6.96
N GLY A 42 -3.96 9.84 -6.96
CA GLY A 42 -2.68 9.51 -7.60
C GLY A 42 -1.42 10.11 -6.96
N ARG A 43 -1.56 11.01 -5.98
CA ARG A 43 -0.41 11.64 -5.31
C ARG A 43 0.44 10.60 -4.61
N ARG A 44 1.77 10.78 -4.72
CA ARG A 44 2.77 9.87 -4.17
C ARG A 44 3.45 10.50 -2.97
N VAL A 45 3.70 9.71 -1.94
CA VAL A 45 4.47 10.09 -0.75
C VAL A 45 5.54 9.04 -0.49
N LEU A 46 6.67 9.46 0.07
CA LEU A 46 7.72 8.59 0.56
C LEU A 46 7.66 8.60 2.08
N LEU A 47 7.54 7.43 2.69
CA LEU A 47 7.52 7.27 4.14
C LEU A 47 8.52 6.19 4.56
N PRO A 48 9.23 6.38 5.68
CA PRO A 48 10.07 5.33 6.24
C PRO A 48 9.25 4.07 6.48
N ARG A 49 9.85 2.91 6.24
CA ARG A 49 9.17 1.62 6.39
C ARG A 49 8.47 1.45 7.75
N SER A 50 9.17 1.77 8.83
CA SER A 50 8.64 1.69 10.20
C SER A 50 7.39 2.55 10.41
N GLU A 51 7.33 3.71 9.75
CA GLU A 51 6.17 4.60 9.82
C GLU A 51 5.00 4.03 9.01
N VAL A 52 5.26 3.41 7.86
CA VAL A 52 4.21 2.71 7.10
C VAL A 52 3.65 1.54 7.91
N GLU A 53 4.49 0.72 8.52
CA GLU A 53 4.06 -0.40 9.36
C GLU A 53 3.18 0.09 10.53
N ARG A 54 3.61 1.14 11.23
CA ARG A 54 2.85 1.74 12.35
C ARG A 54 1.54 2.38 11.92
N ARG A 55 1.52 3.06 10.77
CA ARG A 55 0.33 3.72 10.23
C ARG A 55 -0.61 2.77 9.52
N THR A 56 -0.17 1.60 9.11
CA THR A 56 -1.04 0.62 8.44
C THR A 56 -2.10 0.15 9.41
N LYS A 57 -3.37 0.28 9.00
CA LYS A 57 -4.51 -0.26 9.72
C LYS A 57 -4.76 -1.70 9.29
N GLN A 58 -4.76 -1.94 7.97
CA GLN A 58 -4.97 -3.25 7.36
C GLN A 58 -4.36 -3.32 5.96
N ARG A 59 -3.99 -4.53 5.52
CA ARG A 59 -3.75 -4.84 4.10
C ARG A 59 -5.08 -5.11 3.41
N LEU A 60 -5.28 -4.51 2.25
CA LEU A 60 -6.43 -4.75 1.38
C LEU A 60 -6.06 -5.85 0.36
N PRO A 61 -7.04 -6.62 -0.13
CA PRO A 61 -6.80 -7.58 -1.19
C PRO A 61 -6.24 -6.85 -2.43
N ARG A 62 -5.24 -7.46 -3.05
CA ARG A 62 -4.78 -7.06 -4.39
C ARG A 62 -5.99 -7.13 -5.32
N LEU A 63 -6.07 -6.22 -6.28
CA LEU A 63 -7.06 -6.34 -7.35
C LEU A 63 -6.75 -7.65 -8.06
N THR A 64 -7.62 -8.66 -7.90
CA THR A 64 -7.52 -9.90 -8.65
C THR A 64 -7.67 -9.53 -10.12
N ASN A 65 -6.61 -9.77 -10.90
CA ASN A 65 -6.77 -9.74 -12.34
C ASN A 65 -7.56 -11.02 -12.69
N PRO A 66 -8.68 -10.93 -13.42
CA PRO A 66 -9.49 -12.10 -13.76
C PRO A 66 -8.72 -13.16 -14.56
N ASP A 67 -7.55 -12.81 -15.09
CA ASP A 67 -6.63 -13.70 -15.80
C ASP A 67 -5.72 -14.56 -14.89
N ASP A 68 -5.66 -14.29 -13.57
CA ASP A 68 -4.80 -15.03 -12.63
C ASP A 68 -5.39 -16.41 -12.24
N ASP A 69 -6.64 -16.68 -12.63
CA ASP A 69 -7.37 -17.94 -12.39
C ASP A 69 -7.29 -18.91 -13.59
N LEU A 70 -6.42 -18.67 -14.58
CA LEU A 70 -6.23 -19.63 -15.66
C LEU A 70 -5.27 -20.74 -15.21
N PRO A 71 -5.74 -21.99 -15.02
CA PRO A 71 -4.81 -23.10 -14.83
C PRO A 71 -3.99 -23.24 -16.12
N THR A 72 -2.66 -23.14 -15.99
CA THR A 72 -1.73 -23.53 -17.07
C THR A 72 -1.90 -25.01 -17.40
#